data_AF-A0A972J4E1-F1
#
_entry.id   AF-A0A972J4E1-F1
#
_cell.length_a   1.000
_cell.length_b   1.000
_cell.length_c   1.000
_cell.angle_alpha   90.00
_cell.angle_beta   90.00
_cell.angle_gamma   90.00
#
_symmetry.space_group_name_H-M   'P 1'
#
loop_
_entity.id
_entity.type
_entity.pdbx_description
1 polymer ?
#
loop_
_entity_poly.entity_id
_entity_poly.type
_entity_poly.pdbx_seq_one_letter_code
_entity_poly.pdbx_strand_id
1 'polypeptide(L)'
;MNCTCPKCKASTHIDHTEITEKGTDRICEVCKSRFWLYRESFGGRALKKRGEIFCAACGGELDRSIACPSCGILYPEYIFAQATKAVPKRTVHVRSTYYIRRRPARTPLPKKAAAPKKPARKLRITNPYIISAAILAVVTLAGAAFYSSHKAAREYSENYVKALYGIKTGIDIGLKPFEKIASSSAGSFSPPAPAPSLGSKEQSRLKTIKRQVDTYMKKTDNPPKKFASAKESLNKLYGVYTKIHAFALQPPSSVGDSQESAENLKTEFKKSSRELTAGLPKQLSDALENARAKYRNLRDF
;
A
#
# COMPACT_ATOMS: atom_id res chain seq x y z
N MET A 1 9.89 -19.60 -15.34
CA MET A 1 9.19 -18.44 -15.96
C MET A 1 9.86 -18.09 -17.27
N ASN A 2 9.12 -17.58 -18.25
CA ASN A 2 9.67 -17.24 -19.57
C ASN A 2 10.00 -15.76 -19.62
N CYS A 3 11.27 -15.39 -19.53
CA CYS A 3 11.71 -14.00 -19.67
C CYS A 3 12.16 -13.72 -21.10
N THR A 4 11.69 -12.61 -21.65
CA THR A 4 12.12 -12.11 -22.97
C THR A 4 13.43 -11.32 -22.88
N CYS A 5 14.36 -11.64 -23.76
CA CYS A 5 15.61 -10.89 -23.89
C CYS A 5 15.31 -9.45 -24.34
N PRO A 6 15.79 -8.42 -23.63
CA PRO A 6 15.48 -7.03 -23.99
C PRO A 6 16.14 -6.57 -25.30
N LYS A 7 17.12 -7.31 -25.84
CA LYS A 7 17.80 -6.97 -27.10
C LYS A 7 17.17 -7.66 -28.32
N CYS A 8 17.04 -8.99 -28.29
CA CYS A 8 16.54 -9.77 -29.44
C CYS A 8 15.13 -10.32 -29.28
N LYS A 9 14.48 -10.09 -28.13
CA LYS A 9 13.14 -10.61 -27.78
C LYS A 9 13.01 -12.14 -27.72
N ALA A 10 14.10 -12.89 -27.82
CA ALA A 10 14.07 -14.34 -27.61
C ALA A 10 13.60 -14.67 -26.18
N SER A 11 12.71 -15.66 -26.06
CA SER A 11 12.21 -16.13 -24.77
C SER A 11 13.18 -17.15 -24.18
N THR A 12 13.51 -16.99 -22.91
CA THR A 12 14.39 -17.89 -22.16
C THR A 12 13.69 -18.34 -20.89
N HIS A 13 13.71 -19.64 -20.62
CA HIS A 13 13.15 -20.18 -19.38
C HIS A 13 14.14 -19.94 -18.23
N ILE A 14 13.67 -19.32 -17.17
CA ILE A 14 14.48 -18.95 -16.00
C ILE A 14 13.73 -19.37 -14.74
N ASP A 15 14.42 -19.98 -13.79
CA ASP A 15 13.83 -20.17 -12.47
C ASP A 15 13.85 -18.86 -11.68
N HIS A 16 12.67 -18.40 -11.30
CA HIS A 16 12.46 -17.21 -10.47
C HIS A 16 13.09 -17.30 -9.07
N THR A 17 13.33 -18.51 -8.56
CA THR A 17 13.98 -18.72 -7.25
C THR A 17 15.46 -18.33 -7.25
N GLU A 18 16.13 -18.44 -8.40
CA GLU A 18 17.56 -18.11 -8.59
C GLU A 18 17.83 -16.60 -8.66
N ILE A 19 16.78 -15.77 -8.66
CA ILE A 19 16.89 -14.32 -8.84
C ILE A 19 16.93 -13.66 -7.47
N THR A 20 18.11 -13.17 -7.09
CA THR A 20 18.33 -12.50 -5.81
C THR A 20 17.80 -11.07 -5.81
N GLU A 21 17.67 -10.46 -4.62
CA GLU A 21 17.32 -9.04 -4.47
C GLU A 21 18.32 -8.10 -5.17
N LYS A 22 19.60 -8.49 -5.20
CA LYS A 22 20.65 -7.72 -5.90
C LYS A 22 20.55 -7.85 -7.42
N GLY A 23 19.78 -8.81 -7.90
CA GLY A 23 19.66 -9.20 -9.29
C GLY A 23 20.74 -10.19 -9.74
N THR A 24 20.51 -10.79 -10.89
CA THR A 24 21.32 -11.85 -11.48
C THR A 24 21.60 -11.50 -12.94
N ASP A 25 22.87 -11.65 -13.35
CA ASP A 25 23.31 -11.58 -14.74
C ASP A 25 22.82 -12.83 -15.49
N ARG A 26 22.34 -12.65 -16.73
CA ARG A 26 22.11 -13.75 -17.67
C ARG A 26 22.64 -13.40 -19.06
N ILE A 27 23.08 -14.43 -19.77
CA ILE A 27 23.49 -14.35 -21.17
C ILE A 27 22.35 -14.93 -22.01
N CYS A 28 21.87 -14.18 -22.99
CA CYS A 28 20.86 -14.67 -23.93
C CYS A 28 21.46 -15.76 -24.82
N GLU A 29 20.82 -16.92 -24.90
CA GLU A 29 21.32 -18.06 -25.70
C GLU A 29 21.36 -17.75 -27.20
N VAL A 30 20.44 -16.92 -27.69
CA VAL A 30 20.28 -16.58 -29.11
C VAL A 30 21.26 -15.49 -29.56
N CYS A 31 21.24 -14.31 -28.91
CA CYS A 31 22.06 -13.17 -29.35
C CYS A 31 23.37 -12.99 -28.56
N LYS A 32 23.66 -13.88 -27.60
CA LYS A 32 24.83 -13.84 -26.71
C LYS A 32 25.00 -12.56 -25.89
N SER A 33 24.00 -11.68 -25.89
CA SER A 33 24.05 -10.44 -25.13
C SER A 33 23.75 -10.68 -23.65
N ARG A 34 24.51 -10.00 -22.78
CA ARG A 34 24.22 -9.95 -21.34
C ARG A 34 23.01 -9.07 -21.08
N PHE A 35 22.14 -9.52 -20.19
CA PHE A 35 21.05 -8.75 -19.62
C PHE A 35 20.95 -9.02 -18.12
N TRP A 36 20.37 -8.07 -17.39
CA TRP A 36 20.26 -8.11 -15.94
C TRP A 36 18.81 -8.37 -15.56
N LEU A 37 18.59 -9.36 -14.70
CA LEU A 37 17.32 -9.62 -14.05
C LEU A 37 17.38 -9.12 -12.63
N TYR A 38 16.40 -8.35 -12.19
CA TYR A 38 16.38 -7.92 -10.79
C TYR A 38 14.97 -7.85 -10.23
N ARG A 39 14.88 -8.01 -8.90
CA ARG A 39 13.65 -7.85 -8.14
C ARG A 39 13.46 -6.38 -7.79
N GLU A 40 12.29 -5.84 -8.11
CA GLU A 40 11.90 -4.50 -7.72
C GLU A 40 10.56 -4.56 -6.97
N SER A 41 10.43 -3.73 -5.94
CA SER A 41 9.17 -3.59 -5.22
C SER A 41 8.07 -3.07 -6.16
N PHE A 42 6.82 -3.46 -5.90
CA PHE A 42 5.66 -3.04 -6.69
C PHE A 42 5.58 -1.51 -6.91
N GLY A 43 6.07 -0.70 -5.96
CA GLY A 43 6.11 0.76 -6.07
C GLY A 43 6.97 1.29 -7.24
N GLY A 44 7.99 0.55 -7.66
CA GLY A 44 8.84 0.91 -8.81
C GLY A 44 8.10 0.83 -10.16
N ARG A 45 6.97 0.13 -10.20
CA ARG A 45 6.19 -0.11 -11.41
C ARG A 45 5.67 1.18 -12.05
N ALA A 46 5.29 2.16 -11.24
CA ALA A 46 4.78 3.45 -11.73
C ALA A 46 5.80 4.21 -12.59
N LEU A 47 7.09 3.92 -12.45
CA LEU A 47 8.17 4.58 -13.17
C LEU A 47 8.56 3.87 -14.46
N LYS A 48 8.03 2.65 -14.72
CA LYS A 48 8.41 1.83 -15.87
C LYS A 48 7.36 1.92 -16.97
N LYS A 49 7.79 2.36 -18.16
CA LYS A 49 6.92 2.51 -19.35
C LYS A 49 6.95 1.30 -20.31
N ARG A 50 7.89 0.35 -20.17
CA ARG A 50 8.12 -0.74 -21.15
C ARG A 50 8.70 -2.01 -20.49
N GLY A 51 8.36 -3.17 -21.06
CA GLY A 51 8.89 -4.50 -20.71
C GLY A 51 7.87 -5.41 -20.03
N GLU A 52 8.03 -6.72 -20.25
CA GLU A 52 7.30 -7.75 -19.49
C GLU A 52 7.83 -7.80 -18.06
N ILE A 53 6.92 -7.94 -17.11
CA ILE A 53 7.23 -8.03 -15.68
C ILE A 53 6.60 -9.31 -15.14
N PHE A 54 7.30 -9.99 -14.24
CA PHE A 54 6.90 -11.29 -13.72
C PHE A 54 6.78 -11.25 -12.21
N CYS A 55 5.86 -12.00 -11.63
CA CYS A 55 5.69 -12.08 -10.18
C CYS A 55 6.91 -12.75 -9.57
N ALA A 56 7.56 -12.11 -8.61
CA ALA A 56 8.74 -12.68 -7.94
C ALA A 56 8.42 -13.95 -7.13
N ALA A 57 7.16 -14.14 -6.76
CA ALA A 57 6.72 -15.26 -5.94
C ALA A 57 6.23 -16.49 -6.73
N CYS A 58 5.81 -16.33 -7.99
CA CYS A 58 5.31 -17.47 -8.78
C CYS A 58 5.76 -17.47 -10.25
N GLY A 59 6.54 -16.47 -10.67
CA GLY A 59 6.98 -16.32 -12.05
C GLY A 59 5.89 -15.97 -13.07
N GLY A 60 4.62 -15.83 -12.64
CA GLY A 60 3.51 -15.49 -13.51
C GLY A 60 3.61 -14.05 -14.04
N GLU A 61 3.31 -13.86 -15.32
CA GLU A 61 3.33 -12.54 -15.94
C GLU A 61 2.36 -11.57 -15.23
N LEU A 62 2.87 -10.39 -14.92
CA LEU A 62 2.13 -9.31 -14.28
C LEU A 62 1.71 -8.29 -15.32
N ASP A 63 0.51 -8.46 -15.87
CA ASP A 63 -0.14 -7.33 -16.57
C ASP A 63 -0.45 -6.20 -15.57
N ARG A 64 -1.06 -5.09 -16.01
CA ARG A 64 -1.39 -3.85 -15.26
C ARG A 64 -2.19 -4.06 -13.96
N SER A 65 -2.52 -5.31 -13.61
CA SER A 65 -3.11 -5.70 -12.34
C SER A 65 -2.13 -5.56 -11.18
N ILE A 66 -2.66 -5.13 -10.03
CA ILE A 66 -1.90 -4.91 -8.79
C ILE A 66 -1.80 -6.20 -7.97
N ALA A 67 -2.64 -7.20 -8.27
CA ALA A 67 -2.47 -8.56 -7.77
C ALA A 67 -1.93 -9.44 -8.89
N CYS A 68 -1.11 -10.42 -8.55
CA CYS A 68 -0.68 -11.40 -9.53
C CYS A 68 -1.89 -12.19 -10.06
N PRO A 69 -2.10 -12.27 -11.39
CA PRO A 69 -3.20 -13.04 -11.96
C PRO A 69 -3.02 -14.55 -11.78
N SER A 70 -1.80 -15.02 -11.50
CA SER A 70 -1.49 -16.43 -11.29
C SER A 70 -1.65 -16.84 -9.82
N CYS A 71 -0.98 -16.16 -8.87
CA CYS A 71 -0.99 -16.56 -7.46
C CYS A 71 -1.89 -15.71 -6.54
N GLY A 72 -2.42 -14.59 -7.02
CA GLY A 72 -3.32 -13.73 -6.24
C GLY A 72 -2.63 -12.85 -5.19
N ILE A 73 -1.30 -12.89 -5.06
CA ILE A 73 -0.55 -12.02 -4.15
C ILE A 73 -0.79 -10.55 -4.52
N LEU A 74 -1.22 -9.73 -3.56
CA LEU A 74 -1.33 -8.28 -3.69
C LEU A 74 0.06 -7.64 -3.54
N TYR A 75 0.35 -6.65 -4.40
CA TYR A 75 1.63 -5.96 -4.44
C TYR A 75 2.83 -6.90 -4.56
N PRO A 76 2.82 -7.84 -5.50
CA PRO A 76 3.96 -8.72 -5.67
C PRO A 76 5.18 -7.86 -6.01
N GLU A 77 6.31 -8.16 -5.38
CA GLU A 77 7.59 -7.84 -5.97
C GLU A 77 7.62 -8.43 -7.38
N TYR A 78 8.25 -7.72 -8.30
CA TYR A 78 8.32 -8.15 -9.67
C TYR A 78 9.75 -8.31 -10.12
N ILE A 79 9.94 -9.28 -11.02
CA ILE A 79 11.18 -9.54 -11.71
C ILE A 79 11.02 -8.98 -13.12
N PHE A 80 12.06 -8.34 -13.63
CA PHE A 80 12.08 -7.93 -15.02
C PHE A 80 13.49 -7.87 -15.58
N ALA A 81 13.57 -7.91 -16.91
CA ALA A 81 14.84 -7.91 -17.65
C ALA A 81 15.21 -6.50 -18.14
N GLN A 82 16.47 -6.11 -17.94
CA GLN A 82 17.05 -4.88 -18.49
C GLN A 82 18.33 -5.17 -19.27
N ALA A 83 18.50 -4.51 -20.43
CA ALA A 83 19.65 -4.74 -21.31
C ALA A 83 21.00 -4.30 -20.70
N THR A 84 20.97 -3.41 -19.71
CA THR A 84 22.15 -2.91 -19.01
C THR A 84 21.91 -3.00 -17.51
N LYS A 85 22.97 -3.27 -16.74
CA LYS A 85 22.92 -3.22 -15.28
C LYS A 85 22.44 -1.83 -14.88
N ALA A 86 21.34 -1.75 -14.14
CA ALA A 86 20.86 -0.48 -13.65
C ALA A 86 22.01 0.15 -12.84
N VAL A 87 22.50 1.32 -13.28
CA VAL A 87 23.35 2.15 -12.43
C VAL A 87 22.55 2.30 -11.13
N PRO A 88 23.11 1.94 -9.95
CA PRO A 88 22.39 2.07 -8.70
C PRO A 88 21.81 3.46 -8.70
N LYS A 89 20.48 3.57 -8.65
CA LYS A 89 19.80 4.86 -8.59
C LYS A 89 20.45 5.54 -7.39
N ARG A 90 21.40 6.46 -7.63
CA ARG A 90 21.83 7.40 -6.61
C ARG A 90 20.52 7.88 -6.07
N THR A 91 20.26 7.65 -4.79
CA THR A 91 19.12 8.22 -4.12
C THR A 91 19.18 9.69 -4.48
N VAL A 92 18.39 10.08 -5.47
CA VAL A 92 18.11 11.46 -5.73
C VAL A 92 17.32 11.75 -4.47
N HIS A 93 18.03 12.17 -3.44
CA HIS A 93 17.50 13.13 -2.53
C HIS A 93 16.97 14.19 -3.47
N VAL A 94 15.68 14.07 -3.78
CA VAL A 94 14.85 15.20 -4.09
C VAL A 94 15.01 16.04 -2.83
N ARG A 95 16.12 16.77 -2.76
CA ARG A 95 16.18 18.06 -2.11
C ARG A 95 15.05 18.76 -2.82
N SER A 96 13.87 18.64 -2.25
CA SER A 96 12.83 19.61 -2.48
C SER A 96 13.52 20.92 -2.17
N THR A 97 13.98 21.60 -3.21
CA THR A 97 14.40 22.98 -3.15
C THR A 97 13.13 23.79 -2.95
N TYR A 98 12.43 23.52 -1.84
CA TYR A 98 11.81 24.58 -1.08
C TYR A 98 13.00 25.45 -0.69
N TYR A 99 13.28 26.44 -1.51
CA TYR A 99 13.99 27.63 -1.09
C TYR A 99 13.17 28.20 0.06
N ILE A 100 13.43 27.71 1.27
CA ILE A 100 13.11 28.44 2.48
C ILE A 100 13.94 29.71 2.34
N ARG A 101 13.34 30.77 1.80
CA ARG A 101 13.86 32.13 1.89
C ARG A 101 14.13 32.35 3.37
N ARG A 102 15.39 32.22 3.78
CA ARG A 102 15.84 32.67 5.08
C ARG A 102 15.47 34.14 5.14
N ARG A 103 14.47 34.49 5.96
CA ARG A 103 14.21 35.88 6.30
C ARG A 103 15.55 36.46 6.79
N PRO A 104 16.01 37.60 6.25
CA PRO A 104 17.18 38.26 6.80
C PRO A 104 16.93 38.50 8.29
N ALA A 105 17.94 38.20 9.10
CA ALA A 105 17.88 38.44 10.53
C ALA A 105 17.51 39.92 10.76
N ARG A 106 16.42 40.16 11.48
CA ARG A 106 16.10 41.51 11.96
C ARG A 106 17.30 42.01 12.74
N THR A 107 17.83 43.16 12.33
CA THR A 107 18.81 43.93 13.08
C THR A 107 18.30 44.11 14.52
N PRO A 108 19.11 43.78 15.54
CA PRO A 108 18.71 44.00 16.92
C PRO A 108 18.54 45.50 17.16
N LEU A 109 17.37 45.89 17.65
CA LEU A 109 17.10 47.24 18.15
C LEU A 109 18.12 47.60 19.25
N PRO A 110 18.51 48.89 19.37
CA PRO A 110 19.40 49.35 20.42
C PRO A 110 18.80 49.03 21.79
N LYS A 111 19.59 48.30 22.61
CA LYS A 111 19.25 47.96 23.99
C LYS A 111 19.04 49.26 24.78
N LYS A 112 17.81 49.51 25.24
CA LYS A 112 17.55 50.49 26.30
C LYS A 112 18.37 50.12 27.53
N ALA A 113 19.04 51.13 28.10
CA ALA A 113 19.82 51.01 29.32
C ALA A 113 18.97 50.39 30.44
N ALA A 114 19.42 49.25 30.95
CA ALA A 114 18.77 48.56 32.04
C ALA A 114 19.13 49.25 33.37
N ALA A 115 18.08 49.62 34.10
CA ALA A 115 18.15 50.05 35.50
C ALA A 115 18.90 49.02 36.38
N PRO A 116 19.53 49.47 37.48
CA PRO A 116 20.35 48.63 38.35
C PRO A 116 19.53 47.49 38.97
N LYS A 117 19.89 46.24 38.63
CA LYS A 117 19.26 45.04 39.17
C LYS A 117 19.79 44.77 40.59
N LYS A 118 18.84 44.52 41.51
CA LYS A 118 19.09 43.97 42.85
C LYS A 118 19.93 42.67 42.76
N PRO A 119 20.78 42.39 43.77
CA PRO A 119 21.70 41.25 43.74
C PRO A 119 20.92 39.93 43.72
N ALA A 120 20.96 39.22 42.59
CA ALA A 120 20.44 37.88 42.49
C ALA A 120 21.32 36.94 43.33
N ARG A 121 20.69 36.21 44.27
CA ARG A 121 21.34 35.10 45.00
C ARG A 121 21.97 34.15 43.98
N LYS A 122 23.31 34.10 43.95
CA LYS A 122 24.07 33.15 43.16
C LYS A 122 23.75 31.74 43.66
N LEU A 123 22.87 31.01 42.97
CA LEU A 123 22.85 29.56 43.09
C LEU A 123 24.25 29.07 42.69
N ARG A 124 24.96 28.45 43.63
CA ARG A 124 26.19 27.72 43.33
C ARG A 124 25.78 26.53 42.45
N ILE A 125 25.89 26.71 41.14
CA ILE A 125 25.71 25.63 40.18
C ILE A 125 26.89 24.68 40.37
N THR A 126 26.66 23.62 41.13
CA THR A 126 27.57 22.49 41.29
C THR A 126 27.65 21.75 39.96
N ASN A 127 28.68 22.11 39.19
CA ASN A 127 29.17 21.41 38.00
C ASN A 127 28.30 21.48 36.72
N PRO A 128 28.59 22.39 35.76
CA PRO A 128 27.81 22.60 34.54
C PRO A 128 27.74 21.36 33.62
N TYR A 129 28.69 20.41 33.75
CA TYR A 129 28.71 19.16 33.00
C TYR A 129 27.56 18.21 33.40
N ILE A 130 27.08 18.25 34.65
CA ILE A 130 25.96 17.42 35.10
C ILE A 130 24.65 17.91 34.47
N ILE A 131 24.48 19.24 34.40
CA ILE A 131 23.30 19.85 33.78
C ILE A 131 23.27 19.57 32.27
N SER A 132 24.41 19.70 31.58
CA SER A 132 24.46 19.41 30.14
C SER A 132 24.22 17.93 29.83
N ALA A 133 24.77 17.00 30.63
CA ALA A 133 24.49 15.57 30.52
C ALA A 133 23.01 15.24 30.77
N ALA A 134 22.38 15.86 31.78
CA ALA A 134 20.96 15.68 32.06
C ALA A 134 20.07 16.19 30.91
N ILE A 135 20.40 17.35 30.33
CA ILE A 135 19.66 17.88 29.16
C ILE A 135 19.83 16.95 27.96
N LEU A 136 21.04 16.45 27.70
CA LEU A 136 21.29 15.51 26.60
C LEU A 136 20.50 14.20 26.77
N ALA A 137 20.43 13.68 28.00
CA ALA A 137 19.63 12.49 28.34
C ALA A 137 18.13 12.74 28.09
N VAL A 138 17.59 13.89 28.50
CA VAL A 138 16.18 14.23 28.26
C VAL A 138 15.90 14.39 26.75
N VAL A 139 16.77 15.05 25.99
CA VAL A 139 16.61 15.24 24.54
C VAL A 139 16.67 13.91 23.79
N THR A 140 17.59 13.02 24.17
CA THR A 140 17.72 11.69 23.55
C THR A 140 16.50 10.80 23.86
N LEU A 141 16.02 10.79 25.11
CA LEU A 141 14.81 10.05 25.49
C LEU A 141 13.55 10.59 24.79
N ALA A 142 13.36 11.91 24.78
CA ALA A 142 12.25 12.55 24.08
C ALA A 142 12.33 12.30 22.56
N GLY A 143 13.53 12.38 21.97
CA GLY A 143 13.77 12.09 20.57
C GLY A 143 13.44 10.64 20.20
N ALA A 144 13.86 9.67 21.03
CA ALA A 144 13.55 8.25 20.82
C ALA A 144 12.05 7.94 20.94
N ALA A 145 11.36 8.53 21.93
CA ALA A 145 9.91 8.41 22.08
C ALA A 145 9.16 9.03 20.89
N PHE A 146 9.58 10.20 20.44
CA PHE A 146 8.98 10.86 19.28
C PHE A 146 9.21 10.06 17.99
N TYR A 147 10.44 9.58 17.77
CA TYR A 147 10.78 8.78 16.59
C TYR A 147 10.00 7.46 16.55
N SER A 148 9.92 6.73 17.66
CA SER A 148 9.17 5.48 17.74
C SER A 148 7.67 5.69 17.50
N SER A 149 7.08 6.74 18.07
CA SER A 149 5.66 7.07 17.82
C SER A 149 5.39 7.43 16.35
N HIS A 150 6.30 8.17 15.71
CA HIS A 150 6.21 8.48 14.28
C HIS A 150 6.36 7.24 13.39
N LYS A 151 7.30 6.36 13.73
CA LYS A 151 7.51 5.09 13.03
C LYS A 151 6.26 4.20 13.13
N ALA A 152 5.72 4.02 14.33
CA ALA A 152 4.50 3.26 14.56
C ALA A 152 3.30 3.84 13.79
N ALA A 153 3.14 5.17 13.78
CA ALA A 153 2.08 5.82 13.01
C ALA A 153 2.23 5.60 11.49
N ARG A 154 3.46 5.60 10.98
CA ARG A 154 3.74 5.35 9.56
C ARG A 154 3.45 3.90 9.17
N GLU A 155 3.96 2.94 9.94
CA GLU A 155 3.71 1.51 9.72
C GLU A 155 2.21 1.19 9.80
N TYR A 156 1.51 1.77 10.78
CA TYR A 156 0.05 1.67 10.88
C TYR A 156 -0.64 2.19 9.62
N SER A 157 -0.29 3.40 9.16
CA SER A 157 -0.90 4.00 7.98
C SER A 157 -0.69 3.17 6.71
N GLU A 158 0.48 2.54 6.57
CA GLU A 158 0.78 1.68 5.43
C GLU A 158 -0.04 0.38 5.46
N ASN A 159 -0.11 -0.28 6.62
CA ASN A 159 -0.91 -1.49 6.78
C ASN A 159 -2.42 -1.20 6.63
N TYR A 160 -2.88 -0.04 7.11
CA TYR A 160 -4.25 0.43 6.96
C TYR A 160 -4.65 0.57 5.49
N VAL A 161 -3.82 1.23 4.68
CA VAL A 161 -4.04 1.37 3.24
C VAL A 161 -4.01 0.01 2.52
N LYS A 162 -3.07 -0.88 2.90
CA LYS A 162 -3.01 -2.24 2.31
C LYS A 162 -4.25 -3.06 2.65
N ALA A 163 -4.78 -2.95 3.86
CA ALA A 163 -6.04 -3.58 4.25
C ALA A 163 -7.21 -3.04 3.43
N LEU A 164 -7.36 -1.71 3.32
CA LEU A 164 -8.41 -1.09 2.50
C LEU A 164 -8.37 -1.55 1.04
N TYR A 165 -7.17 -1.58 0.46
CA TYR A 165 -6.99 -2.06 -0.91
C TYR A 165 -7.39 -3.53 -1.08
N GLY A 166 -6.96 -4.38 -0.16
CA GLY A 166 -7.31 -5.80 -0.18
C GLY A 166 -8.82 -6.01 -0.03
N ILE A 167 -9.46 -5.26 0.88
CA ILE A 167 -10.92 -5.24 1.05
C ILE A 167 -11.60 -4.85 -0.26
N LYS A 168 -11.25 -3.70 -0.86
CA LYS A 168 -11.84 -3.23 -2.12
C LYS A 168 -11.67 -4.26 -3.24
N THR A 169 -10.46 -4.78 -3.40
CA THR A 169 -10.16 -5.76 -4.45
C THR A 169 -10.91 -7.08 -4.23
N GLY A 170 -11.05 -7.52 -2.98
CA GLY A 170 -11.83 -8.69 -2.65
C GLY A 170 -13.33 -8.50 -2.92
N ILE A 171 -13.87 -7.31 -2.64
CA ILE A 171 -15.26 -6.95 -2.95
C ILE A 171 -15.49 -6.91 -4.46
N ASP A 172 -14.60 -6.27 -5.21
CA ASP A 172 -14.70 -6.18 -6.67
C ASP A 172 -14.72 -7.57 -7.31
N ILE A 173 -13.86 -8.49 -6.83
CA ILE A 173 -13.86 -9.88 -7.31
C ILE A 173 -15.12 -10.61 -6.87
N GLY A 174 -15.55 -10.45 -5.61
CA GLY A 174 -16.70 -11.15 -5.05
C GLY A 174 -18.02 -10.76 -5.69
N LEU A 175 -18.19 -9.49 -6.08
CA LEU A 175 -19.44 -8.98 -6.68
C LEU A 175 -19.48 -9.06 -8.21
N LYS A 176 -18.32 -9.20 -8.87
CA LYS A 176 -18.22 -9.22 -10.35
C LYS A 176 -19.14 -10.24 -11.06
N PRO A 177 -19.35 -11.48 -10.56
CA PRO A 177 -20.26 -12.41 -11.21
C PRO A 177 -21.71 -11.91 -11.24
N PHE A 178 -22.15 -11.22 -10.19
CA PHE A 178 -23.51 -10.70 -10.04
C PHE A 178 -23.73 -9.44 -10.86
N GLU A 179 -22.72 -8.57 -10.98
CA GLU A 179 -22.78 -7.38 -11.83
C GLU A 179 -22.95 -7.73 -13.32
N LYS A 180 -22.34 -8.84 -13.77
CA LYS A 180 -22.53 -9.34 -15.13
C LYS A 180 -23.97 -9.76 -15.39
N ILE A 181 -24.60 -10.45 -14.44
CA ILE A 181 -26.00 -10.88 -14.57
C ILE A 181 -26.93 -9.67 -14.65
N ALA A 182 -26.77 -8.70 -13.74
CA ALA A 182 -27.59 -7.49 -13.73
C ALA A 182 -27.47 -6.71 -15.05
N SER A 183 -26.30 -6.77 -15.70
CA SER A 183 -26.05 -6.13 -16.99
C SER A 183 -26.64 -6.92 -18.17
N SER A 184 -26.69 -8.26 -18.10
CA SER A 184 -27.22 -9.13 -19.17
C SER A 184 -28.73 -9.35 -19.10
N SER A 185 -29.33 -9.28 -17.91
CA SER A 185 -30.77 -9.50 -17.70
C SER A 185 -31.64 -8.35 -18.24
N ALA A 186 -31.04 -7.20 -18.52
CA ALA A 186 -31.76 -6.03 -19.04
C ALA A 186 -32.24 -6.18 -20.50
N GLY A 187 -31.87 -7.26 -21.22
CA GLY A 187 -32.12 -7.36 -22.66
C GLY A 187 -32.59 -8.71 -23.21
N SER A 188 -32.74 -9.78 -22.41
CA SER A 188 -33.18 -11.07 -22.98
C SER A 188 -34.03 -11.91 -22.01
N PHE A 189 -35.17 -12.40 -22.52
CA PHE A 189 -36.06 -13.39 -21.90
C PHE A 189 -35.48 -14.81 -21.97
N SER A 190 -34.21 -14.98 -21.63
CA SER A 190 -33.60 -16.32 -21.58
C SER A 190 -34.02 -17.05 -20.29
N PRO A 191 -34.16 -18.39 -20.33
CA PRO A 191 -34.48 -19.19 -19.14
C PRO A 191 -33.48 -18.94 -18.00
N PRO A 192 -33.88 -19.17 -16.73
CA PRO A 192 -33.08 -18.84 -15.57
C PRO A 192 -31.73 -19.57 -15.63
N ALA A 193 -30.67 -18.81 -15.88
CA ALA A 193 -29.32 -19.32 -15.81
C ALA A 193 -29.04 -19.80 -14.37
N PRO A 194 -28.19 -20.83 -14.19
CA PRO A 194 -27.73 -21.22 -12.86
C PRO A 194 -27.11 -20.01 -12.15
N ALA A 195 -27.22 -19.99 -10.81
CA ALA A 195 -26.67 -18.93 -9.99
C ALA A 195 -25.19 -18.67 -10.33
N PRO A 196 -24.77 -17.39 -10.45
CA PRO A 196 -23.43 -17.05 -10.87
C PRO A 196 -22.43 -17.52 -9.80
N SER A 197 -21.57 -18.46 -10.17
CA SER A 197 -20.48 -18.90 -9.30
C SER A 197 -19.14 -18.37 -9.78
N LEU A 198 -18.25 -18.01 -8.85
CA LEU A 198 -16.85 -17.74 -9.17
C LEU A 198 -16.19 -19.01 -9.74
N GLY A 199 -15.40 -18.85 -10.80
CA GLY A 199 -14.56 -19.95 -11.29
C GLY A 199 -13.51 -20.36 -10.26
N SER A 200 -13.02 -21.61 -10.31
CA SER A 200 -12.05 -22.17 -9.35
C SER A 200 -10.80 -21.30 -9.14
N LYS A 201 -10.29 -20.68 -10.21
CA LYS A 201 -9.16 -19.73 -10.17
C LYS A 201 -9.51 -18.45 -9.42
N GLU A 202 -10.70 -17.89 -9.63
CA GLU A 202 -11.17 -16.68 -8.95
C GLU A 202 -11.45 -16.96 -7.47
N GLN A 203 -12.03 -18.11 -7.13
CA GLN A 203 -12.21 -18.56 -5.75
C GLN A 203 -10.87 -18.68 -5.01
N SER A 204 -9.88 -19.31 -5.64
CA SER A 204 -8.53 -19.46 -5.07
C SER A 204 -7.89 -18.08 -4.84
N ARG A 205 -8.01 -17.18 -5.82
CA ARG A 205 -7.54 -15.79 -5.70
C ARG A 205 -8.25 -15.04 -4.56
N LEU A 206 -9.57 -15.20 -4.43
CA LEU A 206 -10.37 -14.55 -3.38
C LEU A 206 -9.93 -15.03 -1.98
N LYS A 207 -9.68 -16.34 -1.81
CA LYS A 207 -9.14 -16.92 -0.57
C LYS A 207 -7.74 -16.37 -0.23
N THR A 208 -6.87 -16.22 -1.22
CA THR A 208 -5.54 -15.59 -1.02
C THR A 208 -5.68 -14.14 -0.57
N ILE A 209 -6.55 -13.37 -1.22
CA ILE A 209 -6.81 -11.97 -0.84
C ILE A 209 -7.33 -11.90 0.59
N LYS A 210 -8.27 -12.78 0.97
CA LYS A 210 -8.80 -12.86 2.34
C LYS A 210 -7.68 -13.07 3.36
N ARG A 211 -6.80 -14.04 3.13
CA ARG A 211 -5.66 -14.31 4.02
C ARG A 211 -4.73 -13.09 4.17
N GLN A 212 -4.51 -12.36 3.09
CA GLN A 212 -3.68 -11.14 3.11
C GLN A 212 -4.38 -10.00 3.85
N VAL A 213 -5.67 -9.77 3.60
CA VAL A 213 -6.47 -8.79 4.34
C VAL A 213 -6.43 -9.11 5.83
N ASP A 214 -6.63 -10.36 6.21
CA ASP A 214 -6.62 -10.78 7.62
C ASP A 214 -5.26 -10.53 8.28
N THR A 215 -4.17 -10.73 7.53
CA THR A 215 -2.82 -10.41 7.98
C THR A 215 -2.64 -8.91 8.20
N TYR A 216 -3.12 -8.06 7.29
CA TYR A 216 -3.03 -6.61 7.45
C TYR A 216 -3.96 -6.09 8.56
N MET A 217 -5.16 -6.66 8.69
CA MET A 217 -6.08 -6.35 9.77
C MET A 217 -5.43 -6.61 11.13
N LYS A 218 -4.79 -7.77 11.31
CA LYS A 218 -4.02 -8.07 12.54
C LYS A 218 -2.92 -7.05 12.83
N LYS A 219 -2.21 -6.59 11.79
CA LYS A 219 -1.18 -5.54 11.92
C LYS A 219 -1.75 -4.15 12.27
N THR A 220 -3.08 -3.98 12.22
CA THR A 220 -3.78 -2.74 12.61
C THR A 220 -4.50 -2.86 13.96
N ASP A 221 -4.36 -3.96 14.69
CA ASP A 221 -5.11 -4.16 15.95
C ASP A 221 -4.65 -3.26 17.11
N ASN A 222 -3.43 -2.73 17.02
CA ASN A 222 -2.89 -1.79 18.00
C ASN A 222 -2.78 -0.38 17.39
N PRO A 223 -3.89 0.37 17.26
CA PRO A 223 -3.85 1.70 16.68
C PRO A 223 -3.17 2.71 17.63
N PRO A 224 -2.33 3.61 17.11
CA PRO A 224 -1.98 4.84 17.82
C PRO A 224 -3.26 5.57 18.27
N LYS A 225 -3.24 6.21 19.44
CA LYS A 225 -4.43 6.87 20.06
C LYS A 225 -5.23 7.75 19.07
N LYS A 226 -4.53 8.49 18.21
CA LYS A 226 -5.12 9.37 17.18
C LYS A 226 -5.85 8.65 16.04
N PHE A 227 -5.74 7.33 15.93
CA PHE A 227 -6.32 6.50 14.87
C PHE A 227 -7.39 5.52 15.38
N ALA A 228 -7.80 5.60 16.65
CA ALA A 228 -8.79 4.69 17.24
C ALA A 228 -10.13 4.69 16.47
N SER A 229 -10.70 5.86 16.21
CA SER A 229 -11.95 5.98 15.44
C SER A 229 -11.82 5.44 14.00
N ALA A 230 -10.67 5.67 13.34
CA ALA A 230 -10.42 5.12 12.00
C ALA A 230 -10.35 3.58 12.02
N LYS A 231 -9.81 2.98 13.09
CA LYS A 231 -9.79 1.52 13.25
C LYS A 231 -11.21 0.94 13.39
N GLU A 232 -12.10 1.60 14.11
CA GLU A 232 -13.50 1.18 14.22
C GLU A 232 -14.20 1.19 12.86
N SER A 233 -14.05 2.26 12.08
CA SER A 233 -14.60 2.33 10.72
C SER A 233 -14.00 1.26 9.80
N LEU A 234 -12.69 1.00 9.90
CA LEU A 234 -12.04 -0.08 9.15
C LEU A 234 -12.60 -1.46 9.54
N ASN A 235 -12.85 -1.70 10.83
CA ASN A 235 -13.43 -2.96 11.31
C ASN A 235 -14.87 -3.14 10.79
N LYS A 236 -15.69 -2.08 10.77
CA LYS A 236 -17.04 -2.11 10.16
C LYS A 236 -16.97 -2.50 8.68
N LEU A 237 -16.09 -1.83 7.92
CA LEU A 237 -15.89 -2.13 6.51
C LEU A 237 -15.40 -3.57 6.28
N TYR A 238 -14.47 -4.03 7.12
CA TYR A 238 -13.99 -5.41 7.07
C TYR A 238 -15.10 -6.43 7.38
N GLY A 239 -16.05 -6.10 8.27
CA GLY A 239 -17.25 -6.90 8.50
C GLY A 239 -18.17 -7.00 7.27
N VAL A 240 -18.33 -5.93 6.50
CA VAL A 240 -19.05 -6.00 5.21
C VAL A 240 -18.29 -6.87 4.21
N TYR A 241 -16.97 -6.74 4.16
CA TYR A 241 -16.12 -7.56 3.30
C TYR A 241 -16.22 -9.05 3.62
N THR A 242 -16.24 -9.45 4.90
CA THR A 242 -16.38 -10.87 5.27
C THR A 242 -17.73 -11.43 4.84
N LYS A 243 -18.82 -10.65 4.92
CA LYS A 243 -20.13 -11.03 4.38
C LYS A 243 -20.07 -11.24 2.86
N ILE A 244 -19.49 -10.29 2.11
CA ILE A 244 -19.34 -10.40 0.65
C ILE A 244 -18.47 -11.60 0.26
N HIS A 245 -17.39 -11.85 1.00
CA HIS A 245 -16.53 -13.00 0.78
C HIS A 245 -17.30 -14.32 0.99
N ALA A 246 -18.08 -14.44 2.06
CA ALA A 246 -18.91 -15.63 2.30
C ALA A 246 -19.96 -15.81 1.20
N PHE A 247 -20.67 -14.74 0.86
CA PHE A 247 -21.66 -14.70 -0.22
C PHE A 247 -21.07 -15.14 -1.58
N ALA A 248 -19.87 -14.69 -1.91
CA ALA A 248 -19.22 -15.06 -3.17
C ALA A 248 -18.77 -16.53 -3.24
N LEU A 249 -18.51 -17.17 -2.10
CA LEU A 249 -18.15 -18.59 -2.02
C LEU A 249 -19.39 -19.50 -1.92
N GLN A 250 -20.48 -18.99 -1.36
CA GLN A 250 -21.72 -19.71 -1.12
C GLN A 250 -22.90 -18.81 -1.53
N PRO A 251 -23.11 -18.60 -2.85
CA PRO A 251 -24.24 -17.82 -3.32
C PRO A 251 -25.56 -18.53 -3.02
N PRO A 252 -26.66 -17.78 -2.80
CA PRO A 252 -28.00 -18.35 -2.77
C PRO A 252 -28.31 -19.16 -4.04
N SER A 253 -29.13 -20.20 -3.91
CA SER A 253 -29.55 -21.03 -5.04
C SER A 253 -30.45 -20.27 -6.03
N SER A 254 -31.19 -19.27 -5.55
CA SER A 254 -32.04 -18.40 -6.36
C SER A 254 -31.25 -17.22 -6.93
N VAL A 255 -31.43 -16.94 -8.23
CA VAL A 255 -30.81 -15.79 -8.90
C VAL A 255 -31.38 -14.46 -8.37
N GLY A 256 -32.68 -14.42 -8.07
CA GLY A 256 -33.33 -13.22 -7.52
C GLY A 256 -32.76 -12.85 -6.16
N ASP A 257 -32.74 -13.80 -5.23
CA ASP A 257 -32.20 -13.63 -3.88
C ASP A 257 -30.72 -13.26 -3.90
N SER A 258 -29.96 -13.84 -4.85
CA SER A 258 -28.57 -13.51 -5.09
C SER A 258 -28.39 -12.05 -5.53
N GLN A 259 -29.20 -11.57 -6.47
CA GLN A 259 -29.11 -10.20 -6.97
C GLN A 259 -29.49 -9.18 -5.89
N GLU A 260 -30.58 -9.44 -5.16
CA GLU A 260 -31.00 -8.59 -4.04
C GLU A 260 -29.93 -8.54 -2.94
N SER A 261 -29.39 -9.69 -2.54
CA SER A 261 -28.31 -9.78 -1.56
C SER A 261 -27.05 -9.05 -2.02
N ALA A 262 -26.68 -9.17 -3.30
CA ALA A 262 -25.51 -8.50 -3.86
C ALA A 262 -25.68 -6.97 -3.84
N GLU A 263 -26.84 -6.43 -4.20
CA GLU A 263 -27.13 -5.00 -4.15
C GLU A 263 -27.19 -4.48 -2.70
N ASN A 264 -27.79 -5.23 -1.78
CA ASN A 264 -27.79 -4.91 -0.35
C ASN A 264 -26.36 -4.83 0.21
N LEU A 265 -25.51 -5.81 -0.10
CA LEU A 265 -24.10 -5.79 0.34
C LEU A 265 -23.30 -4.66 -0.33
N LYS A 266 -23.59 -4.33 -1.59
CA LYS A 266 -22.96 -3.21 -2.31
C LYS A 266 -23.34 -1.86 -1.70
N THR A 267 -24.60 -1.68 -1.27
CA THR A 267 -25.04 -0.47 -0.58
C THR A 267 -24.46 -0.36 0.82
N GLU A 268 -24.41 -1.47 1.60
CA GLU A 268 -23.71 -1.53 2.90
C GLU A 268 -22.23 -1.14 2.75
N PHE A 269 -21.55 -1.64 1.72
CA PHE A 269 -20.17 -1.31 1.43
C PHE A 269 -19.99 0.18 1.11
N LYS A 270 -20.81 0.74 0.20
CA LYS A 270 -20.75 2.17 -0.14
C LYS A 270 -20.99 3.06 1.07
N LYS A 271 -21.96 2.71 1.93
CA LYS A 271 -22.23 3.43 3.18
C LYS A 271 -21.02 3.39 4.11
N SER A 272 -20.48 2.20 4.36
CA SER A 272 -19.32 2.01 5.24
C SER A 272 -18.06 2.71 4.73
N SER A 273 -17.83 2.72 3.42
CA SER A 273 -16.70 3.43 2.80
C SER A 273 -16.82 4.95 2.94
N ARG A 274 -18.04 5.51 2.77
CA ARG A 274 -18.30 6.95 3.00
C ARG A 274 -18.08 7.34 4.46
N GLU A 275 -18.60 6.56 5.40
CA GLU A 275 -18.38 6.78 6.83
C GLU A 275 -16.89 6.73 7.19
N LEU A 276 -16.18 5.74 6.65
CA LEU A 276 -14.74 5.60 6.85
C LEU A 276 -13.98 6.82 6.35
N THR A 277 -14.22 7.22 5.10
CA THR A 277 -13.51 8.35 4.46
C THR A 277 -13.82 9.69 5.12
N ALA A 278 -15.05 9.93 5.56
CA ALA A 278 -15.43 11.14 6.28
C ALA A 278 -14.74 11.27 7.66
N GLY A 279 -14.48 10.14 8.32
CA GLY A 279 -13.84 10.08 9.64
C GLY A 279 -12.31 9.98 9.63
N LEU A 280 -11.64 10.06 8.46
CA LEU A 280 -10.20 9.84 8.38
C LEU A 280 -9.38 11.01 8.95
N PRO A 281 -8.48 10.75 9.91
CA PRO A 281 -7.47 11.72 10.30
C PRO A 281 -6.57 12.08 9.11
N LYS A 282 -6.13 13.35 9.03
CA LYS A 282 -5.35 13.90 7.90
C LYS A 282 -4.22 13.00 7.42
N GLN A 283 -3.43 12.43 8.33
CA GLN A 283 -2.32 11.54 7.97
C GLN A 283 -2.76 10.28 7.21
N LEU A 284 -3.90 9.68 7.57
CA LEU A 284 -4.46 8.53 6.86
C LEU A 284 -5.14 8.94 5.56
N SER A 285 -5.79 10.11 5.53
CA SER A 285 -6.33 10.70 4.31
C SER A 285 -5.24 10.94 3.26
N ASP A 286 -4.13 11.56 3.66
CA ASP A 286 -2.98 11.80 2.77
C ASP A 286 -2.37 10.46 2.29
N ALA A 287 -2.28 9.46 3.16
CA ALA A 287 -1.81 8.13 2.79
C ALA A 287 -2.76 7.44 1.78
N LEU A 288 -4.07 7.59 1.96
CA LEU A 288 -5.10 7.07 1.07
C LEU A 288 -5.04 7.78 -0.30
N GLU A 289 -4.93 9.11 -0.34
CA GLU A 289 -4.78 9.85 -1.60
C GLU A 289 -3.53 9.44 -2.37
N ASN A 290 -2.39 9.31 -1.69
CA ASN A 290 -1.17 8.78 -2.28
C ASN A 290 -1.35 7.35 -2.80
N ALA A 291 -2.19 6.55 -2.14
CA ALA A 291 -2.53 5.21 -2.56
C ALA A 291 -3.49 5.21 -3.76
N ARG A 292 -4.48 6.11 -3.84
CA ARG A 292 -5.36 6.29 -5.00
C ARG A 292 -4.58 6.63 -6.27
N ALA A 293 -3.55 7.46 -6.14
CA ALA A 293 -2.65 7.77 -7.25
C ALA A 293 -1.89 6.52 -7.74
N LYS A 294 -1.47 5.65 -6.83
CA LYS A 294 -0.71 4.43 -7.12
C LYS A 294 -1.57 3.25 -7.57
N TYR A 295 -2.81 3.15 -7.07
CA TYR A 295 -3.63 1.95 -7.16
C TYR A 295 -4.98 2.28 -7.79
N ARG A 296 -5.20 1.78 -9.01
CA ARG A 296 -6.41 2.05 -9.80
C ARG A 296 -7.70 1.66 -9.06
N ASN A 297 -7.72 0.51 -8.38
CA ASN A 297 -8.93 0.02 -7.70
C ASN A 297 -9.37 0.91 -6.51
N LEU A 298 -8.47 1.76 -5.99
CA LEU A 298 -8.83 2.69 -4.92
C LEU A 298 -9.38 4.02 -5.43
N ARG A 299 -9.33 4.30 -6.73
CA ARG A 299 -9.78 5.58 -7.28
C ARG A 299 -11.27 5.83 -7.05
N ASP A 300 -12.05 4.75 -7.12
CA ASP A 300 -13.50 4.78 -6.93
C ASP A 300 -13.90 4.41 -5.48
N PHE A 301 -12.91 4.39 -4.57
CA PHE A 301 -13.12 4.10 -3.16
C PHE A 301 -13.64 5.32 -2.42
#